data_AF-A0A931D604-F1
#
_entry.id   AF-A0A931D604-F1
#
_cell.length_a   1.000
_cell.length_b   1.000
_cell.length_c   1.000
_cell.angle_alpha   90.00
_cell.angle_beta   90.00
_cell.angle_gamma   90.00
#
_symmetry.space_group_name_H-M   'P 1'
#
loop_
_entity.id
_entity.type
_entity.pdbx_description
1 polymer ?
#
loop_
_entity_poly.entity_id
_entity_poly.type
_entity_poly.pdbx_seq_one_letter_code
_entity_poly.pdbx_strand_id
1 'polypeptide(L)'
;MKHVAYAATLSALVLLTGCASQNVSQPTAPLNGAVKTNLKADVKVGESISGQSSVNILFGVFKLGGDTQFADGVTYGGGEGGFALGLDPVASAKSAAAYKAVKASGADLIVAPRYEVNVQDYFVYKTVNVSVTGKKGTVTSIR
;
A
#
# COMPACT_ATOMS: atom_id res chain seq x y z
N MET A 1 11.25 31.07 44.03
CA MET A 1 11.63 30.53 42.70
C MET A 1 12.55 29.29 42.77
N LYS A 2 13.46 29.16 43.76
CA LYS A 2 14.36 27.99 43.86
C LYS A 2 13.65 26.65 44.13
N HIS A 3 12.59 26.65 44.94
CA HIS A 3 11.81 25.42 45.26
C HIS A 3 11.01 24.86 44.07
N VAL A 4 10.60 25.72 43.13
CA VAL A 4 9.92 25.30 41.89
C VAL A 4 10.91 24.65 40.92
N ALA A 5 12.15 25.14 40.88
CA ALA A 5 13.22 24.53 40.08
C ALA A 5 13.57 23.11 40.57
N TYR A 6 13.63 22.90 41.90
CA TYR A 6 13.89 21.57 42.47
C TYR A 6 12.75 20.57 42.21
N ALA A 7 11.49 21.01 42.31
CA ALA A 7 10.33 20.17 42.02
C ALA A 7 10.27 19.75 40.53
N ALA A 8 10.64 20.65 39.62
CA ALA A 8 10.70 20.36 38.19
C ALA A 8 11.80 19.33 37.86
N THR A 9 12.98 19.44 38.48
CA THR A 9 14.07 18.47 38.30
C THR A 9 13.75 17.09 38.88
N LEU A 10 13.01 17.00 40.00
CA LEU A 10 12.63 15.72 40.60
C LEU A 10 11.58 14.98 39.75
N SER A 11 10.65 15.74 39.17
CA SER A 11 9.59 15.20 38.30
C SER A 11 10.15 14.66 36.98
N ALA A 12 11.22 15.27 36.46
CA ALA A 12 11.91 14.81 35.27
C ALA A 12 12.62 13.45 35.47
N LEU A 13 13.03 13.13 36.70
CA LEU A 13 13.75 11.87 37.00
C LEU A 13 12.82 10.65 37.05
N VAL A 14 11.54 10.85 37.38
CA VAL A 14 10.52 9.77 37.46
C VAL A 14 10.01 9.32 36.08
N LEU A 15 10.17 10.16 35.04
CA LEU A 15 9.77 9.82 33.67
C LEU A 15 10.78 8.91 32.96
N LEU A 16 11.99 8.75 33.49
CA LEU A 16 13.02 7.86 32.94
C LEU A 16 12.83 6.40 33.35
N THR A 17 11.98 6.13 34.36
CA THR A 17 11.55 4.76 34.70
C THR A 17 10.31 4.39 33.90
N GLY A 18 10.42 4.41 32.57
CA GLY A 18 9.39 3.90 31.68
C GLY A 18 9.38 2.37 31.68
N CYS A 19 8.19 1.77 31.68
CA CYS A 19 7.98 0.33 31.53
C CYS A 19 8.77 -0.20 30.32
N ALA A 20 9.84 -0.95 30.56
CA ALA A 20 10.49 -1.74 29.53
C ALA A 20 9.48 -2.77 29.02
N SER A 21 9.07 -2.64 27.77
CA SER A 21 8.31 -3.68 27.08
C SER A 21 9.25 -4.86 26.84
N GLN A 22 9.13 -5.90 27.66
CA GLN A 22 9.89 -7.13 27.50
C GLN A 22 9.31 -7.91 26.32
N ASN A 23 9.98 -7.88 25.17
CA ASN A 23 9.66 -8.78 24.07
C ASN A 23 10.27 -10.15 24.37
N VAL A 24 9.41 -11.12 24.68
CA VAL A 24 9.81 -12.54 24.71
C VAL A 24 9.86 -13.03 23.28
N SER A 25 11.04 -13.45 22.82
CA SER A 25 11.14 -14.30 21.62
C SER A 25 10.46 -15.61 21.93
N GLN A 26 9.18 -15.70 21.58
CA GLN A 26 8.51 -16.98 21.41
C GLN A 26 8.98 -17.50 20.04
N PRO A 27 9.80 -18.56 19.97
CA PRO A 27 10.11 -19.19 18.70
C PRO A 27 8.83 -19.89 18.24
N THR A 28 7.95 -19.11 17.60
CA THR A 28 7.04 -19.69 16.64
C THR A 28 7.94 -20.17 15.52
N ALA A 29 8.00 -21.49 15.31
CA ALA A 29 8.23 -21.98 13.98
C ALA A 29 6.88 -21.78 13.29
N PRO A 30 6.62 -20.65 12.59
CA PRO A 30 5.50 -20.62 11.69
C PRO A 30 5.69 -21.84 10.81
N LEU A 31 4.67 -22.68 10.71
CA LEU A 31 4.59 -23.67 9.65
C LEU A 31 4.50 -22.84 8.36
N ASN A 32 5.64 -22.35 7.89
CA ASN A 32 5.85 -21.70 6.60
C ASN A 32 5.84 -22.77 5.49
N GLY A 33 5.00 -23.79 5.67
CA GLY A 33 4.52 -24.58 4.57
C GLY A 33 3.58 -23.67 3.82
N ALA A 34 4.06 -23.07 2.73
CA ALA A 34 3.16 -22.57 1.70
C ALA A 34 2.32 -23.77 1.24
N VAL A 35 1.12 -23.91 1.83
CA VAL A 35 0.18 -24.94 1.44
C VAL A 35 -0.29 -24.56 0.05
N LYS A 36 0.41 -25.07 -0.96
CA LYS A 36 0.01 -24.94 -2.37
C LYS A 36 -1.20 -25.84 -2.57
N THR A 37 -2.37 -25.32 -2.26
CA THR A 37 -3.63 -25.95 -2.64
C THR A 37 -3.83 -25.71 -4.13
N ASN A 38 -4.14 -26.76 -4.90
CA ASN A 38 -4.47 -26.65 -6.32
C ASN A 38 -5.91 -26.16 -6.49
N LEU A 39 -6.25 -25.03 -5.86
CA LEU A 39 -7.57 -24.44 -5.97
C LEU A 39 -7.73 -23.87 -7.37
N LYS A 40 -8.69 -24.40 -8.12
CA LYS A 40 -9.10 -23.86 -9.41
C LYS A 40 -10.22 -22.88 -9.15
N ALA A 41 -9.96 -21.60 -9.40
CA ALA A 41 -10.98 -20.58 -9.40
C ALA A 41 -11.54 -20.45 -10.81
N ASP A 42 -12.83 -20.73 -10.97
CA ASP A 42 -13.54 -20.42 -12.21
C ASP A 42 -13.85 -18.92 -12.22
N VAL A 43 -13.22 -18.18 -13.13
CA VAL A 43 -13.39 -16.73 -13.27
C VAL A 43 -14.25 -16.42 -14.48
N LYS A 44 -15.43 -15.86 -14.25
CA LYS A 44 -16.27 -15.33 -15.32
C LYS A 44 -15.71 -13.99 -15.78
N VAL A 45 -15.30 -13.92 -17.05
CA VAL A 45 -14.82 -12.70 -17.69
C VAL A 45 -16.02 -11.91 -18.21
N GLY A 46 -16.17 -10.67 -17.74
CA GLY A 46 -17.27 -9.76 -18.10
C GLY A 46 -16.82 -8.55 -18.90
N GLU A 47 -17.48 -7.43 -18.65
CA GLU A 47 -17.27 -6.15 -19.34
C GLU A 47 -15.89 -5.54 -19.08
N SER A 48 -15.51 -4.55 -19.89
CA SER A 48 -14.27 -3.79 -19.67
C SER A 48 -14.41 -2.89 -18.44
N ILE A 49 -13.38 -2.90 -17.59
CA ILE A 49 -13.30 -2.05 -16.40
C ILE A 49 -12.07 -1.17 -16.48
N SER A 50 -12.17 0.03 -15.92
CA SER A 50 -11.07 0.98 -15.88
C SER A 50 -11.04 1.75 -14.57
N GLY A 51 -9.85 2.17 -14.17
CA GLY A 51 -9.67 3.06 -13.02
C GLY A 51 -8.45 3.94 -13.20
N GLN A 52 -8.50 5.15 -12.63
CA GLN A 52 -7.47 6.15 -12.78
C GLN A 52 -7.07 6.71 -11.43
N SER A 53 -5.78 6.90 -11.23
CA SER A 53 -5.19 7.52 -10.06
C SER A 53 -4.10 8.50 -10.48
N SER A 54 -3.95 9.57 -9.72
CA SER A 54 -2.86 10.53 -9.92
C SER A 54 -2.26 10.88 -8.57
N VAL A 55 -0.94 11.01 -8.52
CA VAL A 55 -0.22 11.47 -7.34
C VAL A 55 0.78 12.53 -7.78
N ASN A 56 0.82 13.63 -7.01
CA ASN A 56 1.79 14.69 -7.21
C ASN A 56 2.86 14.60 -6.13
N ILE A 57 4.09 14.88 -6.52
CA ILE A 57 5.27 14.75 -5.67
C ILE A 57 6.04 16.04 -5.83
N LEU A 58 6.28 16.74 -4.72
CA LEU A 58 7.12 17.91 -4.67
C LEU A 58 8.47 17.57 -4.07
N PHE A 59 9.52 18.14 -4.67
CA PHE A 59 10.91 17.98 -4.28
C PHE A 59 11.37 16.51 -4.22
N GLY A 60 10.69 15.60 -4.91
CA GLY A 60 10.97 14.16 -4.88
C GLY A 60 10.65 13.46 -3.55
N VAL A 61 10.17 14.18 -2.53
CA VAL A 61 9.99 13.65 -1.16
C VAL A 61 8.56 13.84 -0.65
N PHE A 62 7.91 14.95 -0.97
CA PHE A 62 6.59 15.28 -0.45
C PHE A 62 5.50 14.83 -1.42
N LYS A 63 4.79 13.77 -1.09
CA LYS A 63 3.56 13.39 -1.80
C LYS A 63 2.47 14.42 -1.46
N LEU A 64 2.14 15.31 -2.40
CA LEU A 64 1.05 16.28 -2.26
C LEU A 64 -0.18 15.78 -2.99
N GLY A 65 -1.19 15.38 -2.22
CA GLY A 65 -2.41 14.80 -2.77
C GLY A 65 -2.22 13.38 -3.30
N GLY A 66 -3.33 12.80 -3.71
CA GLY A 66 -3.40 11.40 -4.13
C GLY A 66 -4.62 10.72 -3.53
N ASP A 67 -4.84 9.49 -3.96
CA ASP A 67 -5.92 8.66 -3.43
C ASP A 67 -5.58 8.17 -2.02
N THR A 68 -6.60 8.03 -1.17
CA THR A 68 -6.46 7.53 0.21
C THR A 68 -6.83 6.05 0.34
N GLN A 69 -7.31 5.45 -0.75
CA GLN A 69 -7.77 4.08 -0.80
C GLN A 69 -6.93 3.29 -1.80
N PHE A 70 -6.40 2.17 -1.34
CA PHE A 70 -5.48 1.34 -2.10
C PHE A 70 -5.94 -0.11 -2.07
N ALA A 71 -5.78 -0.81 -3.18
CA ALA A 71 -5.95 -2.25 -3.21
C ALA A 71 -4.68 -2.89 -2.62
N ASP A 72 -4.85 -3.61 -1.52
CA ASP A 72 -3.76 -4.36 -0.89
C ASP A 72 -3.44 -5.63 -1.69
N GLY A 73 -2.19 -6.08 -1.67
CA GLY A 73 -1.72 -7.23 -2.45
C GLY A 73 -1.54 -6.98 -3.96
N VAL A 74 -1.63 -5.73 -4.41
CA VAL A 74 -1.44 -5.34 -5.81
C VAL A 74 0.04 -5.10 -6.11
N THR A 75 0.82 -6.18 -6.29
CA THR A 75 2.22 -6.12 -6.71
C THR A 75 2.36 -6.33 -8.22
N TYR A 76 1.91 -5.36 -9.03
CA TYR A 76 2.11 -5.45 -10.49
C TYR A 76 3.51 -4.99 -10.90
N GLY A 77 4.41 -5.96 -11.06
CA GLY A 77 5.66 -5.82 -11.81
C GLY A 77 6.73 -4.93 -11.18
N GLY A 78 6.77 -4.83 -9.86
CA GLY A 78 7.87 -4.19 -9.11
C GLY A 78 8.33 -5.16 -8.04
N GLY A 79 9.54 -5.71 -8.22
CA GLY A 79 10.15 -6.62 -7.25
C GLY A 79 10.30 -5.97 -5.88
N GLU A 80 10.53 -6.82 -4.90
CA GLU A 80 10.73 -6.55 -3.46
C GLU A 80 11.96 -5.64 -3.15
N GLY A 81 12.43 -4.84 -4.11
CA GLY A 81 13.67 -4.06 -4.08
C GLY A 81 13.49 -2.54 -4.06
N GLY A 82 12.27 -2.02 -3.90
CA GLY A 82 12.04 -0.59 -3.68
C GLY A 82 12.21 -0.22 -2.21
N PHE A 83 12.97 0.84 -1.93
CA PHE A 83 13.22 1.43 -0.60
C PHE A 83 12.07 1.14 0.40
N ALA A 84 12.38 0.42 1.48
CA ALA A 84 11.46 -0.19 2.45
C ALA A 84 10.53 0.78 3.23
N LEU A 85 10.37 2.00 2.74
CA LEU A 85 9.50 3.03 3.30
C LEU A 85 8.19 3.23 2.52
N GLY A 86 7.83 2.34 1.58
CA GLY A 86 6.58 2.48 0.81
C GLY A 86 6.52 3.75 -0.05
N LEU A 87 7.69 4.29 -0.43
CA LEU A 87 7.80 5.59 -1.07
C LEU A 87 7.60 5.55 -2.57
N ASP A 88 7.52 4.38 -3.21
CA ASP A 88 7.28 4.31 -4.66
C ASP A 88 5.91 4.92 -5.01
N PRO A 89 5.87 6.12 -5.61
CA PRO A 89 4.62 6.80 -5.96
C PRO A 89 3.87 6.03 -7.07
N VAL A 90 4.60 5.33 -7.93
CA VAL A 90 4.01 4.59 -9.06
C VAL A 90 3.29 3.35 -8.54
N ALA A 91 3.88 2.61 -7.61
CA ALA A 91 3.21 1.50 -6.94
C ALA A 91 1.93 1.97 -6.23
N SER A 92 2.00 3.07 -5.47
CA SER A 92 0.81 3.61 -4.79
C SER A 92 -0.30 4.04 -5.76
N ALA A 93 0.05 4.69 -6.88
CA ALA A 93 -0.92 5.11 -7.89
C ALA A 93 -1.50 3.92 -8.66
N LYS A 94 -0.71 2.87 -8.93
CA LYS A 94 -1.20 1.61 -9.51
C LYS A 94 -2.21 0.90 -8.60
N SER A 95 -1.92 0.81 -7.31
CA SER A 95 -2.82 0.19 -6.32
C SER A 95 -4.11 0.98 -6.13
N ALA A 96 -4.04 2.32 -6.17
CA ALA A 96 -5.23 3.17 -6.11
C ALA A 96 -6.08 3.09 -7.40
N ALA A 97 -5.45 3.08 -8.57
CA ALA A 97 -6.16 2.90 -9.85
C ALA A 97 -6.87 1.54 -9.90
N ALA A 98 -6.20 0.47 -9.43
CA ALA A 98 -6.79 -0.86 -9.32
C ALA A 98 -7.97 -0.90 -8.33
N TYR A 99 -7.84 -0.27 -7.16
CA TYR A 99 -8.92 -0.16 -6.19
C TYR A 99 -10.18 0.47 -6.81
N LYS A 100 -10.02 1.60 -7.49
CA LYS A 100 -11.13 2.30 -8.14
C LYS A 100 -11.76 1.45 -9.24
N ALA A 101 -10.96 0.81 -10.08
CA ALA A 101 -11.45 -0.06 -11.15
C ALA A 101 -12.30 -1.22 -10.61
N VAL A 102 -11.83 -1.88 -9.56
CA VAL A 102 -12.52 -3.02 -8.94
C VAL A 102 -13.75 -2.57 -8.16
N LYS A 103 -13.62 -1.51 -7.34
CA LYS A 103 -14.71 -1.00 -6.49
C LYS A 103 -15.87 -0.42 -7.31
N ALA A 104 -15.58 0.32 -8.37
CA ALA A 104 -16.60 0.90 -9.24
C ALA A 104 -17.35 -0.15 -10.06
N SER A 105 -16.65 -1.23 -10.46
CA SER A 105 -17.24 -2.29 -11.29
C SER A 105 -17.85 -3.45 -10.49
N GLY A 106 -17.60 -3.52 -9.17
CA GLY A 106 -17.98 -4.67 -8.35
C GLY A 106 -17.36 -5.97 -8.87
N ALA A 107 -16.12 -5.91 -9.35
CA ALA A 107 -15.33 -7.08 -9.74
C ALA A 107 -14.68 -7.71 -8.50
N ASP A 108 -14.30 -8.98 -8.58
CA ASP A 108 -13.42 -9.61 -7.58
C ASP A 108 -11.95 -9.46 -7.97
N LEU A 109 -11.67 -9.46 -9.29
CA LEU A 109 -10.33 -9.27 -9.83
C LEU A 109 -10.37 -8.62 -11.22
N ILE A 110 -9.23 -8.06 -11.65
CA ILE A 110 -9.04 -7.53 -13.00
C ILE A 110 -8.39 -8.62 -13.86
N VAL A 111 -9.10 -9.09 -14.89
CA VAL A 111 -8.56 -10.04 -15.86
C VAL A 111 -7.77 -9.28 -16.92
N ALA A 112 -6.54 -9.72 -17.18
CA ALA A 112 -5.61 -9.12 -18.15
C ALA A 112 -5.45 -7.58 -17.98
N PRO A 113 -5.00 -7.10 -16.81
CA PRO A 113 -4.83 -5.67 -16.57
C PRO A 113 -3.73 -5.09 -17.45
N ARG A 114 -3.99 -3.90 -18.00
CA ARG A 114 -3.06 -3.06 -18.76
C ARG A 114 -2.90 -1.75 -18.02
N TYR A 115 -1.68 -1.45 -17.59
CA TYR A 115 -1.34 -0.23 -16.89
C TYR A 115 -0.69 0.76 -17.84
N GLU A 116 -1.22 1.96 -17.90
CA GLU A 116 -0.61 3.12 -18.55
C GLU A 116 -0.11 4.05 -17.44
N VAL A 117 1.21 4.25 -17.39
CA VAL A 117 1.86 5.12 -16.41
C VAL A 117 2.43 6.32 -17.16
N ASN A 118 1.87 7.50 -16.91
CA ASN A 118 2.38 8.76 -17.45
C ASN A 118 3.08 9.54 -16.34
N VAL A 119 4.40 9.62 -16.41
CA VAL A 119 5.24 10.36 -15.47
C VAL A 119 5.64 11.68 -16.11
N GLN A 120 5.20 12.79 -15.52
CA GLN A 120 5.63 14.12 -15.90
C GLN A 120 6.61 14.61 -14.83
N ASP A 121 7.85 14.86 -15.22
CA ASP A 121 8.91 15.31 -14.33
C ASP A 121 9.30 16.75 -14.68
N TYR A 122 9.02 17.68 -13.77
CA TYR A 122 9.32 19.11 -13.87
C TYR A 122 10.40 19.50 -12.85
N PHE A 123 11.32 18.59 -12.51
CA PHE A 123 12.49 18.76 -11.63
C PHE A 123 12.14 19.03 -10.14
N VAL A 124 11.33 20.05 -9.86
CA VAL A 124 10.81 20.39 -8.52
C VAL A 124 9.46 19.71 -8.27
N TYR A 125 8.74 19.39 -9.34
CA TYR A 125 7.39 18.86 -9.30
C TYR A 125 7.28 17.64 -10.21
N LYS A 126 6.72 16.55 -9.70
CA LYS A 126 6.52 15.31 -10.45
C LYS A 126 5.08 14.87 -10.32
N THR A 127 4.40 14.65 -11.44
CA THR A 127 3.07 14.06 -11.46
C THR A 127 3.14 12.68 -12.05
N VAL A 128 2.60 11.70 -11.34
CA VAL A 128 2.44 10.34 -11.83
C VAL A 128 0.96 10.08 -12.02
N ASN A 129 0.53 9.94 -13.27
CA ASN A 129 -0.82 9.50 -13.60
C ASN A 129 -0.77 8.02 -13.96
N VAL A 130 -1.66 7.22 -13.38
CA VAL A 130 -1.80 5.81 -13.68
C VAL A 130 -3.24 5.53 -14.08
N SER A 131 -3.40 4.94 -15.26
CA SER A 131 -4.66 4.35 -15.71
C SER A 131 -4.51 2.84 -15.76
N VAL A 132 -5.51 2.11 -15.28
CA VAL A 132 -5.61 0.67 -15.48
C VAL A 132 -6.85 0.38 -16.31
N THR A 133 -6.70 -0.50 -17.29
CA THR A 133 -7.81 -1.08 -18.06
C THR A 133 -7.72 -2.59 -18.03
N GLY A 134 -8.86 -3.27 -18.06
CA GLY A 134 -8.91 -4.73 -18.07
C GLY A 134 -10.34 -5.23 -18.22
N LYS A 135 -10.55 -6.52 -17.99
CA LYS A 135 -11.89 -7.11 -17.96
C LYS A 135 -12.30 -7.41 -16.52
N LYS A 136 -13.59 -7.25 -16.23
CA LYS A 136 -14.19 -7.66 -14.97
C LYS A 136 -14.03 -9.16 -14.79
N GLY A 137 -13.35 -9.59 -13.74
CA GLY A 137 -13.34 -10.97 -13.29
C GLY A 137 -14.25 -11.13 -12.08
N THR A 138 -15.17 -12.09 -12.14
CA THR A 138 -16.00 -12.50 -11.01
C THR A 138 -15.76 -13.96 -10.72
N VAL A 139 -15.43 -14.30 -9.47
CA VAL A 139 -15.17 -15.68 -9.06
C VAL A 139 -16.50 -16.39 -8.86
N THR A 140 -16.77 -17.42 -9.66
CA THR A 140 -18.04 -18.15 -9.59
C THR A 140 -17.95 -19.42 -8.75
N SER A 141 -16.77 -20.06 -8.69
CA SER A 141 -16.54 -21.26 -7.91
C SER A 141 -15.06 -21.40 -7.58
N ILE A 142 -14.75 -21.96 -6.41
CA ILE A 142 -13.41 -22.34 -5.98
C ILE A 142 -13.49 -23.83 -5.67
N ARG A 143 -12.69 -24.65 -6.36
CA ARG A 143 -12.66 -26.11 -6.19
C ARG A 143 -11.25 -26.62 -5.97
#